data_AF-A0A383EMN4-F1
#
_entry.id   AF-A0A383EMN4-F1
#
_cell.length_a   1.000
_cell.length_b   1.000
_cell.length_c   1.000
_cell.angle_alpha   90.00
_cell.angle_beta   90.00
_cell.angle_gamma   90.00
#
_symmetry.space_group_name_H-M   'P 1'
#
loop_
_entity.id
_entity.type
_entity.pdbx_description
1 polymer ?
#
loop_
_entity_poly.entity_id
_entity_poly.type
_entity_poly.pdbx_seq_one_letter_code
_entity_poly.pdbx_strand_id
1 'polypeptide(L)' 'FAFGFAFKDMLSNLISGVLIFIYEPFKLGDTIEVEGKTGKVVEINLRYVTIEAENQKVLVPNSISVSKVISVFK' A
#
# COMPACT_ATOMS: atom_id res chain seq x y z
N PHE A 1 -24.48 -1.04 18.14
CA PHE A 1 -23.92 -0.15 17.09
C PHE A 1 -22.39 -0.21 16.98
N ALA A 2 -21.61 -0.31 18.07
CA ALA A 2 -20.13 -0.29 17.99
C ALA A 2 -19.47 -1.51 17.31
N PHE A 3 -20.01 -2.72 17.48
CA PHE A 3 -19.39 -3.95 16.97
C PHE A 3 -19.34 -4.02 15.43
N GLY A 4 -20.42 -3.58 14.77
CA GLY A 4 -20.50 -3.55 13.30
C GLY A 4 -19.58 -2.49 12.66
N PHE A 5 -19.32 -1.39 13.36
CA PHE A 5 -18.38 -0.36 12.90
C PHE A 5 -16.93 -0.85 12.98
N ALA A 6 -16.54 -1.47 14.09
CA ALA A 6 -15.20 -2.04 14.24
C ALA A 6 -14.90 -3.13 13.19
N PHE A 7 -15.89 -4.00 12.91
CA PHE A 7 -15.75 -5.03 11.87
C PHE A 7 -15.63 -4.42 10.46
N LYS A 8 -16.40 -3.37 10.17
CA LYS A 8 -16.30 -2.63 8.90
C LYS A 8 -14.90 -2.05 8.69
N ASP A 9 -14.30 -1.46 9.73
CA ASP A 9 -12.95 -0.89 9.64
C ASP A 9 -11.88 -1.98 9.44
N MET A 10 -12.01 -3.11 10.14
CA MET A 10 -11.11 -4.25 9.93
C MET A 10 -11.24 -4.81 8.51
N LEU A 11 -12.47 -5.01 8.01
CA LEU A 11 -12.72 -5.52 6.66
C LEU A 11 -12.22 -4.56 5.59
N SER A 12 -12.43 -3.26 5.77
CA SER A 12 -11.94 -2.23 4.84
C SER A 12 -10.42 -2.27 4.69
N ASN A 13 -9.68 -2.38 5.80
CA ASN A 13 -8.22 -2.48 5.78
C ASN A 13 -7.73 -3.77 5.12
N LEU A 14 -8.43 -4.90 5.30
CA LEU A 14 -8.10 -6.17 4.66
C LEU A 14 -8.34 -6.14 3.15
N ILE A 15 -9.48 -5.57 2.71
CA ILE A 15 -9.81 -5.43 1.29
C ILE A 15 -8.73 -4.60 0.58
N SER A 16 -8.23 -3.51 1.19
CA SER A 16 -7.19 -2.70 0.57
C SER A 16 -5.91 -3.48 0.26
N GLY A 17 -5.50 -4.43 1.11
CA GLY A 17 -4.35 -5.29 0.81
C GLY A 17 -4.62 -6.27 -0.33
N VAL A 18 -5.81 -6.87 -0.37
CA VAL A 18 -6.21 -7.82 -1.42
C VAL A 18 -6.30 -7.14 -2.79
N LEU A 19 -6.77 -5.89 -2.84
CA LEU A 19 -6.94 -5.16 -4.10
C LEU A 19 -5.62 -4.92 -4.84
N ILE A 20 -4.51 -4.76 -4.13
CA ILE A 20 -3.18 -4.62 -4.75
C ILE A 20 -2.80 -5.91 -5.48
N PHE A 21 -3.09 -7.08 -4.90
CA PHE A 21 -2.83 -8.38 -5.56
C PHE A 21 -3.79 -8.66 -6.72
N ILE A 22 -5.03 -8.16 -6.67
CA ILE A 22 -6.01 -8.39 -7.75
C ILE A 22 -5.74 -7.48 -8.96
N TYR A 23 -5.47 -6.20 -8.72
CA TYR A 23 -5.35 -5.22 -9.80
C TYR A 23 -3.90 -4.93 -10.20
N GLU A 24 -2.93 -5.36 -9.41
CA GLU A 24 -1.48 -5.18 -9.62
C GLU A 24 -1.11 -3.78 -10.19
N PRO A 25 -1.54 -2.66 -9.56
CA PRO A 25 -1.26 -1.32 -10.07
C PRO A 25 0.24 -0.99 -10.13
N PHE A 26 1.03 -1.71 -9.35
CA PHE A 26 2.49 -1.75 -9.32
C PHE A 26 2.91 -3.11 -8.78
N LYS A 27 4.17 -3.48 -9.00
CA LYS A 27 4.75 -4.76 -8.58
C LYS A 27 6.06 -4.58 -7.85
N LEU A 28 6.55 -5.68 -7.28
CA LEU A 28 7.91 -5.74 -6.73
C LEU A 28 8.92 -5.29 -7.78
N GLY A 29 9.79 -4.37 -7.38
CA GLY A 29 10.84 -3.81 -8.23
C GLY A 29 10.47 -2.51 -8.93
N ASP A 30 9.19 -2.13 -9.00
CA ASP A 30 8.79 -0.83 -9.54
C ASP A 30 9.25 0.30 -8.62
N THR A 31 9.60 1.45 -9.21
CA THR A 31 9.81 2.69 -8.46
C THR A 31 8.50 3.44 -8.40
N ILE A 32 8.04 3.75 -7.19
CA ILE A 32 6.79 4.48 -6.97
C ILE A 32 7.03 5.70 -6.09
N GLU A 33 6.14 6.69 -6.23
CA GLU A 33 6.02 7.80 -5.28
C GLU A 33 4.66 7.76 -4.61
N VAL A 34 4.66 7.82 -3.28
CA VAL A 34 3.47 7.86 -2.44
C VAL A 34 3.70 8.80 -1.27
N GLU A 35 2.78 9.74 -1.08
CA GLU A 35 2.86 10.80 -0.05
C GLU A 35 4.20 11.56 -0.05
N GLY A 36 4.73 11.86 -1.24
CA GLY A 36 5.99 12.60 -1.42
C GLY A 36 7.25 11.79 -1.09
N LYS A 37 7.12 10.47 -0.90
CA LYS A 37 8.23 9.55 -0.70
C LYS A 37 8.39 8.67 -1.94
N THR A 38 9.53 8.79 -2.60
CA THR A 38 9.89 8.00 -3.78
C THR A 38 10.83 6.88 -3.38
N GLY A 39 10.57 5.67 -3.87
CA GLY A 39 11.41 4.52 -3.58
C GLY A 39 11.03 3.30 -4.40
N LYS A 40 11.89 2.28 -4.34
CA LYS A 40 11.67 1.01 -5.02
C LYS A 40 10.82 0.09 -4.15
N VAL A 41 9.78 -0.52 -4.72
CA VAL A 41 8.96 -1.51 -4.02
C VAL A 41 9.79 -2.77 -3.78
N VAL A 42 10.06 -3.07 -2.51
CA VAL A 42 10.89 -4.21 -2.09
C VAL A 42 10.08 -5.31 -1.40
N GLU A 43 8.90 -5.00 -0.89
CA GLU A 43 8.00 -5.99 -0.29
C GLU A 43 6.54 -5.55 -0.45
N ILE A 44 5.64 -6.50 -0.70
CA ILE A 44 4.20 -6.31 -0.64
C ILE A 44 3.64 -7.41 0.24
N ASN A 45 3.01 -7.04 1.36
CA ASN A 45 2.31 -7.97 2.24
C ASN A 45 0.86 -7.50 2.45
N LEU A 46 0.06 -8.26 3.21
CA LEU A 46 -1.37 -7.96 3.38
C LEU A 46 -1.66 -6.61 4.05
N ARG A 47 -0.69 -6.02 4.76
CA ARG A 47 -0.88 -4.78 5.51
C ARG A 47 -0.10 -3.61 4.93
N TYR A 48 1.09 -3.85 4.40
CA TYR A 48 2.01 -2.82 3.96
C TYR A 48 2.64 -3.14 2.60
N VAL A 49 2.88 -2.08 1.84
CA VAL A 49 3.89 -2.01 0.78
C VAL A 49 5.13 -1.38 1.40
N THR A 50 6.27 -2.06 1.30
CA THR A 50 7.55 -1.49 1.73
C THR A 50 8.28 -0.94 0.52
N ILE A 51 8.59 0.36 0.57
CA ILE A 51 9.49 1.00 -0.38
C ILE A 51 10.85 1.25 0.27
N GLU A 52 11.92 0.97 -0.47
CA GLU A 52 13.28 1.33 -0.10
C GLU A 52 13.62 2.67 -0.76
N ALA A 53 13.89 3.67 0.06
CA ALA A 53 14.18 5.04 -0.33
C ALA A 53 15.52 5.44 0.28
N GLU A 54 16.54 5.66 -0.55
CA GLU A 54 17.94 6.01 -0.22
C GLU A 54 18.48 5.39 1.10
N ASN A 55 18.15 5.97 2.25
CA ASN A 55 18.67 5.58 3.57
C ASN A 55 17.62 5.02 4.54
N GLN A 56 16.41 4.71 4.06
CA GLN A 56 15.33 4.21 4.92
C GLN A 56 14.37 3.27 4.18
N LYS A 57 13.75 2.37 4.94
CA LYS A 57 12.56 1.64 4.50
C LYS A 57 11.32 2.39 4.96
N VAL A 58 10.38 2.61 4.05
CA VAL A 58 9.11 3.26 4.33
C VAL A 58 8.02 2.22 4.20
N LEU A 59 7.29 2.00 5.30
CA LEU A 59 6.12 1.13 5.32
C LEU A 59 4.87 1.94 4.99
N VAL A 60 4.27 1.64 3.84
CA VAL A 60 3.07 2.32 3.34
C VAL A 60 1.89 1.40 3.58
N PRO A 61 0.90 1.77 4.43
CA PRO A 61 -0.29 0.96 4.62
C PRO A 61 -1.03 0.75 3.29
N ASN A 62 -1.48 -0.48 3.04
CA ASN A 62 -2.20 -0.80 1.80
C ASN A 62 -3.47 0.04 1.61
N SER A 63 -4.13 0.41 2.71
CA SER A 63 -5.28 1.33 2.69
C SER A 63 -4.94 2.71 2.14
N ILE A 64 -3.71 3.19 2.33
CA ILE A 64 -3.21 4.44 1.74
C ILE A 64 -2.85 4.20 0.27
N SER A 65 -2.16 3.09 -0.04
CA SER A 65 -1.76 2.77 -1.41
C SER A 65 -2.95 2.63 -2.38
N VAL A 66 -4.10 2.15 -1.90
CA VAL A 66 -5.30 2.01 -2.73
C VAL A 66 -6.17 3.28 -2.75
N SER A 67 -6.05 4.16 -1.74
CA SER A 67 -6.91 5.35 -1.61
C SER A 67 -6.25 6.65 -2.08
N LYS A 68 -4.93 6.66 -2.29
CA LYS A 68 -4.16 7.83 -2.72
C LYS A 68 -3.65 7.67 -4.14
N VAL A 69 -3.32 8.80 -4.75
CA VAL A 69 -2.64 8.84 -6.05
C VAL A 69 -1.24 8.27 -5.87
N ILE A 70 -0.88 7.28 -6.69
CA ILE A 70 0.46 6.71 -6.78
C ILE A 70 1.01 7.00 -8.17
N SER A 71 2.21 7.56 -8.23
CA SER A 71 2.97 7.70 -9.48
C SER A 71 3.89 6.50 -9.62
N VAL A 72 3.81 5.79 -10.75
CA VAL A 72 4.68 4.66 -11.08
C VAL A 72 5.63 5.09 -12.19
N PHE A 73 6.93 5.02 -11.93
CA PHE A 73 7.96 5.37 -12.90
C PHE A 73 8.38 4.10 -13.64
N LYS A 74 8.31 4.12 -14.97
CA LYS A 74 8.69 3.01 -15.87
C LYS A 74 10.10 3.16 -16.37
#